data_AF-A0A940I1S9-F1
#
_entry.id   AF-A0A940I1S9-F1
#
_cell.length_a   1.000
_cell.length_b   1.000
_cell.length_c   1.000
_cell.angle_alpha   90.00
_cell.angle_beta   90.00
_cell.angle_gamma   90.00
#
_symmetry.space_group_name_H-M   'P 1'
#
loop_
_entity.id
_entity.type
_entity.pdbx_description
1 polymer ?
#
loop_
_entity_poly.entity_id
_entity_poly.type
_entity_poly.pdbx_seq_one_letter_code
_entity_poly.pdbx_strand_id
1 'polypeptide(L)'
;MLRLFILLLCAIFGLSLPAATKPAWAGQKEYIVCPLNCEDIVVISPEQKLVDNEDVRQLQELLTTAGYYTGPINGTYDKLTTDAVRYFQKAHNLKPDAVVGPKTWYTLATAAEPVKANNDPLPPPQGPVEIVIDVRNRTLTIMNNGYPYKQYPCAVGKKDTPSPVGNWKIIRKAAHWGTGFGTRWLGLSVTWGLYGIHGTNKPGSIGSYASHGCIRMFNKHVEEVYPLVKVGTPVYIIGNPLGPYPRPVLCRGDRKSAVLEIQRLMIKHGYYDGPIDGIFGGGMRQAVIEFRKAHGLPHDDRFDAKCYELLGL
;
A
#
# COMPACT_ATOMS: atom_id res chain seq x y z
N MET A 1 38.26 -31.59 54.28
CA MET A 1 37.57 -30.41 53.72
C MET A 1 37.06 -30.82 52.33
N LEU A 2 35.97 -31.57 52.18
CA LEU A 2 34.54 -31.24 52.33
C LEU A 2 34.05 -30.12 51.38
N ARG A 3 33.23 -30.55 50.38
CA ARG A 3 32.26 -29.81 49.53
C ARG A 3 32.86 -28.95 48.39
N LEU A 4 32.39 -28.97 47.12
CA LEU A 4 31.05 -29.20 46.54
C LEU A 4 31.24 -29.44 45.01
N PHE A 5 30.90 -30.58 44.40
CA PHE A 5 29.65 -30.84 43.64
C PHE A 5 29.05 -29.57 42.97
N ILE A 6 28.93 -29.47 41.64
CA ILE A 6 27.70 -29.82 40.91
C ILE A 6 27.88 -29.80 39.37
N LEU A 7 27.50 -30.93 38.76
CA LEU A 7 26.88 -31.19 37.43
C LEU A 7 27.67 -31.00 36.12
N LEU A 8 28.34 -32.10 35.76
CA LEU A 8 28.32 -32.74 34.44
C LEU A 8 26.89 -33.10 34.02
N LEU A 9 26.50 -32.86 32.75
CA LEU A 9 25.63 -33.69 31.87
C LEU A 9 24.81 -32.83 30.89
N CYS A 10 25.30 -32.69 29.66
CA CYS A 10 24.57 -33.19 28.50
C CYS A 10 25.48 -33.16 27.28
N ALA A 11 25.86 -34.36 26.85
CA ALA A 11 26.60 -34.64 25.65
C ALA A 11 25.61 -34.77 24.47
N ILE A 12 26.14 -34.52 23.26
CA ILE A 12 25.73 -35.16 22.00
C ILE A 12 24.33 -34.79 21.50
N PHE A 13 24.26 -33.78 20.63
CA PHE A 13 23.63 -33.88 19.30
C PHE A 13 24.00 -32.61 18.52
N GLY A 14 24.98 -32.73 17.62
CA GLY A 14 25.26 -31.71 16.63
C GLY A 14 24.15 -31.73 15.59
N LEU A 15 23.12 -30.90 15.77
CA LEU A 15 22.13 -30.61 14.73
C LEU A 15 22.58 -29.36 13.98
N SER A 16 23.17 -29.57 12.80
CA SER A 16 23.31 -28.51 11.81
C SER A 16 21.91 -28.08 11.36
N LEU A 17 21.58 -26.81 11.55
CA LEU A 17 20.39 -26.19 10.96
C LEU A 17 20.45 -26.36 9.43
N PRO A 18 19.37 -26.83 8.76
CA PRO A 18 19.34 -26.83 7.31
C PRO A 18 19.37 -25.40 6.81
N ALA A 19 20.29 -25.10 5.89
CA ALA A 19 20.31 -23.84 5.18
C ALA A 19 18.95 -23.65 4.47
N ALA A 20 18.26 -22.56 4.77
CA ALA A 20 17.02 -22.20 4.11
C ALA A 20 17.23 -22.18 2.60
N THR A 21 16.60 -23.12 1.89
CA THR A 21 16.63 -23.15 0.44
C THR A 21 15.83 -21.97 -0.09
N LYS A 22 16.43 -21.24 -1.03
CA LYS A 22 15.81 -20.06 -1.66
C LYS A 22 14.51 -20.49 -2.36
N PRO A 23 13.38 -19.80 -2.14
CA PRO A 23 12.15 -20.10 -2.85
C PRO A 23 12.22 -19.68 -4.33
N ALA A 24 11.49 -20.41 -5.17
CA ALA A 24 11.56 -20.38 -6.64
C ALA A 24 11.17 -19.05 -7.31
N TRP A 25 10.78 -18.02 -6.55
CA TRP A 25 10.25 -16.77 -7.07
C TRP A 25 11.24 -15.60 -7.08
N ALA A 26 12.52 -15.83 -6.77
CA ALA A 26 13.58 -14.81 -6.68
C ALA A 26 13.94 -14.08 -8.01
N GLY A 27 12.99 -13.88 -8.93
CA GLY A 27 13.26 -13.34 -10.26
C GLY A 27 12.09 -12.76 -11.07
N GLN A 28 10.90 -12.49 -10.52
CA GLN A 28 9.81 -11.88 -11.31
C GLN A 28 9.46 -10.45 -10.88
N LYS A 29 9.35 -9.58 -11.90
CA LYS A 29 9.47 -8.12 -11.88
C LYS A 29 8.12 -7.41 -11.69
N GLU A 30 8.20 -6.29 -10.97
CA GLU A 30 7.32 -5.10 -11.01
C GLU A 30 5.89 -5.19 -10.45
N TYR A 31 5.74 -4.78 -9.19
CA TYR A 31 4.45 -4.54 -8.53
C TYR A 31 4.02 -3.06 -8.66
N ILE A 32 2.80 -2.81 -9.16
CA ILE A 32 2.16 -1.50 -9.35
C ILE A 32 0.82 -1.49 -8.55
N VAL A 33 0.78 -1.03 -7.29
CA VAL A 33 -0.44 -0.86 -6.45
C VAL A 33 -1.43 0.24 -6.91
N CYS A 34 -2.31 -0.06 -7.86
CA CYS A 34 -3.28 0.92 -8.35
C CYS A 34 -4.21 1.47 -7.23
N PRO A 35 -4.27 2.79 -6.98
CA PRO A 35 -5.12 3.39 -5.93
C PRO A 35 -6.62 3.54 -6.23
N LEU A 36 -7.14 3.09 -7.37
CA LEU A 36 -8.60 3.03 -7.58
C LEU A 36 -9.12 1.79 -8.32
N ASN A 37 -8.29 0.85 -8.79
CA ASN A 37 -8.78 -0.47 -9.21
C ASN A 37 -7.71 -1.57 -9.21
N CYS A 38 -8.06 -2.70 -8.60
CA CYS A 38 -7.19 -3.75 -8.10
C CYS A 38 -6.86 -4.82 -9.15
N GLU A 39 -5.89 -4.60 -10.04
CA GLU A 39 -5.55 -5.65 -11.04
C GLU A 39 -4.21 -6.37 -10.81
N ASP A 40 -3.38 -5.94 -9.84
CA ASP A 40 -2.26 -6.76 -9.32
C ASP A 40 -2.20 -6.73 -7.78
N ILE A 41 -3.37 -6.87 -7.17
CA ILE A 41 -3.50 -7.27 -5.78
C ILE A 41 -3.89 -8.74 -5.81
N VAL A 42 -3.31 -9.57 -4.94
CA VAL A 42 -3.83 -10.90 -4.67
C VAL A 42 -5.29 -10.78 -4.23
N VAL A 43 -6.21 -10.85 -5.17
CA VAL A 43 -7.65 -10.86 -4.95
C VAL A 43 -8.04 -12.32 -4.95
N ILE A 44 -8.42 -12.82 -3.78
CA ILE A 44 -8.99 -14.16 -3.65
C ILE A 44 -10.51 -14.05 -3.61
N SER A 45 -11.18 -14.87 -4.40
CA SER A 45 -12.63 -14.89 -4.52
C SER A 45 -13.15 -16.33 -4.66
N PRO A 46 -14.38 -16.63 -4.21
CA PRO A 46 -15.00 -17.94 -4.38
C PRO A 46 -15.04 -18.41 -5.83
N GLU A 47 -15.18 -17.48 -6.77
CA GLU A 47 -15.34 -17.74 -8.19
C GLU A 47 -14.07 -18.33 -8.83
N GLN A 48 -12.90 -18.04 -8.27
CA GLN A 48 -11.62 -18.56 -8.74
C GLN A 48 -11.39 -20.05 -8.42
N LYS A 49 -12.15 -20.63 -7.46
CA LYS A 49 -12.05 -22.04 -7.06
C LYS A 49 -10.59 -22.50 -6.81
N LEU A 50 -9.81 -21.70 -6.09
CA LEU A 50 -8.41 -21.98 -5.82
C LEU A 50 -8.25 -23.24 -4.96
N VAL A 51 -7.31 -24.11 -5.35
CA VAL A 51 -6.94 -25.36 -4.67
C VAL A 51 -5.43 -25.37 -4.52
N ASP A 52 -4.92 -25.87 -3.38
CA ASP A 52 -3.47 -25.97 -3.11
C ASP A 52 -2.71 -24.63 -3.23
N ASN A 53 -3.39 -23.51 -3.01
CA ASN A 53 -2.86 -22.16 -3.21
C ASN A 53 -2.29 -21.57 -1.91
N GLU A 54 -1.11 -20.96 -2.02
CA GLU A 54 -0.37 -20.44 -0.86
C GLU A 54 -1.01 -19.20 -0.24
N ASP A 55 -1.57 -18.31 -1.05
CA ASP A 55 -2.28 -17.13 -0.56
C ASP A 55 -3.55 -17.54 0.22
N VAL A 56 -4.21 -18.63 -0.19
CA VAL A 56 -5.33 -19.20 0.54
C VAL A 56 -4.90 -19.80 1.89
N ARG A 57 -3.72 -20.44 1.97
CA ARG A 57 -3.19 -20.92 3.28
C ARG A 57 -2.96 -19.76 4.23
N GLN A 58 -2.30 -18.72 3.74
CA GLN A 58 -2.02 -17.51 4.50
C GLN A 58 -3.31 -16.82 4.98
N LEU A 59 -4.32 -16.77 4.12
CA LEU A 59 -5.64 -16.29 4.50
C LEU A 59 -6.27 -17.12 5.63
N GLN A 60 -6.23 -18.45 5.51
CA GLN A 60 -6.78 -19.38 6.50
C GLN A 60 -6.05 -19.22 7.84
N GLU A 61 -4.74 -19.02 7.85
CA GLU A 61 -3.94 -18.73 9.05
C GLU A 61 -4.34 -17.41 9.72
N LEU A 62 -4.48 -16.33 8.95
CA LEU A 62 -4.87 -15.02 9.48
C LEU A 62 -6.30 -15.02 10.02
N LEU A 63 -7.23 -15.66 9.31
CA LEU A 63 -8.60 -15.83 9.79
C LEU A 63 -8.65 -16.71 11.04
N THR A 64 -7.79 -17.73 11.16
CA THR A 64 -7.69 -18.56 12.37
C THR A 64 -7.21 -17.71 13.55
N THR A 65 -6.12 -16.96 13.34
CA THR A 65 -5.54 -16.08 14.35
C THR A 65 -6.51 -14.99 14.81
N ALA A 66 -7.26 -14.40 13.87
CA ALA A 66 -8.29 -13.41 14.18
C ALA A 66 -9.55 -14.02 14.84
N GLY A 67 -9.67 -15.35 14.91
CA GLY A 67 -10.80 -16.05 15.53
C GLY A 67 -12.03 -16.26 14.62
N TYR A 68 -11.85 -16.16 13.30
CA TYR A 68 -12.91 -16.25 12.28
C TYR A 68 -12.92 -17.55 11.48
N TYR A 69 -11.86 -18.37 11.55
CA TYR A 69 -11.75 -19.66 10.85
C TYR A 69 -11.32 -20.78 11.80
N THR A 70 -11.98 -21.94 11.70
CA THR A 70 -11.72 -23.13 12.53
C THR A 70 -11.48 -24.39 11.69
N GLY A 71 -11.39 -24.24 10.36
CA GLY A 71 -11.15 -25.33 9.43
C GLY A 71 -9.66 -25.63 9.23
N PRO A 72 -9.33 -26.65 8.41
CA PRO A 72 -7.94 -26.97 8.08
C PRO A 72 -7.29 -25.88 7.21
N ILE A 73 -6.02 -25.60 7.46
CA ILE A 73 -5.19 -24.74 6.60
C ILE A 73 -4.64 -25.61 5.46
N ASN A 74 -5.34 -25.63 4.33
CA ASN A 74 -5.09 -26.54 3.22
C ASN A 74 -4.85 -25.82 1.87
N GLY A 75 -4.97 -24.49 1.83
CA GLY A 75 -4.79 -23.72 0.60
C GLY A 75 -5.96 -23.83 -0.39
N THR A 76 -7.09 -24.38 0.05
CA THR A 76 -8.30 -24.51 -0.77
C THR A 76 -9.34 -23.49 -0.34
N TYR A 77 -9.81 -22.66 -1.28
CA TYR A 77 -10.78 -21.61 -0.99
C TYR A 77 -12.20 -22.20 -0.98
N ASP A 78 -12.46 -23.04 0.00
CA ASP A 78 -13.68 -23.83 0.13
C ASP A 78 -14.82 -23.06 0.81
N LYS A 79 -15.94 -23.75 1.07
CA LYS A 79 -17.10 -23.16 1.74
C LYS A 79 -16.76 -22.64 3.14
N LEU A 80 -15.89 -23.34 3.88
CA LEU A 80 -15.49 -22.93 5.23
C LEU A 80 -14.68 -21.63 5.17
N THR A 81 -13.73 -21.55 4.24
CA THR A 81 -12.91 -20.36 4.01
C THR A 81 -13.77 -19.18 3.56
N THR A 82 -14.70 -19.44 2.62
CA THR A 82 -15.67 -18.46 2.12
C THR A 82 -16.53 -17.87 3.24
N ASP A 83 -17.09 -18.73 4.11
CA ASP A 83 -17.96 -18.30 5.20
C ASP A 83 -17.18 -17.51 6.26
N ALA A 84 -15.95 -17.92 6.56
CA ALA A 84 -15.05 -17.19 7.47
C ALA A 84 -14.70 -15.79 6.95
N VAL A 85 -14.40 -15.64 5.65
CA VAL A 85 -14.14 -14.33 5.04
C VAL A 85 -15.39 -13.43 5.12
N ARG A 86 -16.59 -13.94 4.80
CA ARG A 86 -17.82 -13.12 4.91
C ARG A 86 -18.07 -12.68 6.35
N TYR A 87 -17.87 -13.57 7.30
CA TYR A 87 -18.07 -13.27 8.71
C TYR A 87 -17.08 -12.20 9.20
N PHE A 88 -15.80 -12.34 8.83
CA PHE A 88 -14.76 -11.34 9.08
C PHE A 88 -15.10 -9.98 8.47
N GLN A 89 -15.44 -9.97 7.19
CA GLN A 89 -15.81 -8.75 6.48
C GLN A 89 -17.00 -8.06 7.16
N LYS A 90 -18.05 -8.81 7.51
CA LYS A 90 -19.22 -8.28 8.22
C LYS A 90 -18.84 -7.67 9.57
N ALA A 91 -18.02 -8.37 10.37
CA ALA A 91 -17.62 -7.92 11.71
C ALA A 91 -16.76 -6.64 11.69
N HIS A 92 -16.00 -6.42 10.61
CA HIS A 92 -15.14 -5.25 10.44
C HIS A 92 -15.73 -4.16 9.51
N ASN A 93 -17.05 -4.15 9.30
CA ASN A 93 -17.75 -3.16 8.46
C ASN A 93 -17.23 -3.09 7.01
N LEU A 94 -16.87 -4.24 6.46
CA LEU A 94 -16.55 -4.45 5.05
C LEU A 94 -17.77 -5.05 4.33
N LYS A 95 -17.76 -5.00 2.99
CA LYS A 95 -18.77 -5.68 2.17
C LYS A 95 -18.57 -7.20 2.33
N PRO A 96 -19.57 -7.98 2.77
CA PRO A 96 -19.42 -9.41 3.03
C PRO A 96 -19.57 -10.26 1.76
N ASP A 97 -18.77 -9.95 0.73
CA ASP A 97 -18.81 -10.59 -0.58
C ASP A 97 -17.90 -11.82 -0.70
N ALA A 98 -17.18 -12.16 0.37
CA ALA A 98 -16.14 -13.18 0.37
C ALA A 98 -14.97 -12.87 -0.58
N VAL A 99 -14.79 -11.62 -1.01
CA VAL A 99 -13.67 -11.21 -1.84
C VAL A 99 -12.56 -10.63 -0.96
N VAL A 100 -11.41 -11.29 -0.95
CA VAL A 100 -10.22 -10.86 -0.20
C VAL A 100 -9.39 -9.91 -1.05
N GLY A 101 -9.85 -8.66 -1.13
CA GLY A 101 -9.09 -7.55 -1.73
C GLY A 101 -8.16 -6.86 -0.72
N PRO A 102 -7.47 -5.77 -1.12
CA PRO A 102 -6.44 -5.12 -0.29
C PRO A 102 -6.98 -4.67 1.07
N LYS A 103 -8.22 -4.20 1.09
CA LYS A 103 -8.89 -3.74 2.31
C LYS A 103 -9.16 -4.91 3.25
N THR A 104 -9.59 -6.06 2.72
CA THR A 104 -9.79 -7.28 3.51
C THR A 104 -8.45 -7.78 4.05
N TRP A 105 -7.41 -7.85 3.21
CA TRP A 105 -6.05 -8.23 3.62
C TRP A 105 -5.46 -7.31 4.68
N TYR A 106 -5.53 -5.99 4.48
CA TYR A 106 -5.09 -5.01 5.47
C TYR A 106 -5.81 -5.19 6.79
N THR A 107 -7.14 -5.34 6.74
CA THR A 107 -7.97 -5.50 7.93
C THR A 107 -7.63 -6.80 8.66
N LEU A 108 -7.44 -7.92 7.93
CA LEU A 108 -7.02 -9.21 8.47
C LEU A 108 -5.67 -9.11 9.17
N ALA A 109 -4.68 -8.51 8.51
CA ALA A 109 -3.36 -8.33 9.09
C ALA A 109 -3.37 -7.47 10.37
N THR A 110 -4.26 -6.47 10.45
CA THR A 110 -4.40 -5.63 11.66
C THR A 110 -5.32 -6.23 12.72
N ALA A 111 -6.21 -7.14 12.37
CA ALA A 111 -7.14 -7.80 13.30
C ALA A 111 -6.53 -9.07 13.91
N ALA A 112 -5.59 -9.70 13.19
CA ALA A 112 -4.85 -10.88 13.65
C ALA A 112 -3.77 -10.54 14.69
N GLU A 113 -3.49 -9.27 14.98
CA GLU A 113 -2.64 -8.88 16.12
C GLU A 113 -3.20 -7.71 16.95
N PRO A 114 -3.17 -7.78 18.29
CA PRO A 114 -3.07 -6.56 19.07
C PRO A 114 -1.68 -5.97 18.83
N VAL A 115 -1.57 -4.72 18.39
CA VAL A 115 -0.30 -3.97 18.55
C VAL A 115 -0.07 -3.80 20.06
N LYS A 116 0.40 -4.84 20.75
CA LYS A 116 1.08 -4.68 22.01
C LYS A 116 2.45 -4.12 21.65
N ALA A 117 2.62 -2.83 21.92
CA ALA A 117 3.92 -2.21 22.00
C ALA A 117 4.71 -2.88 23.12
N ASN A 118 5.29 -4.06 22.85
CA ASN A 118 6.42 -4.51 23.62
C ASN A 118 7.58 -3.57 23.24
N ASN A 119 8.20 -2.95 24.23
CA ASN A 119 9.27 -1.96 24.04
C ASN A 119 10.59 -2.59 23.57
N ASP A 120 10.57 -3.86 23.16
CA ASP A 120 11.75 -4.55 22.65
C ASP A 120 11.97 -4.15 21.18
N PRO A 121 13.23 -3.87 20.78
CA PRO A 121 13.54 -3.58 19.38
C PRO A 121 13.17 -4.76 18.50
N LEU A 122 12.26 -4.56 17.54
CA LEU A 122 12.02 -5.56 16.48
C LEU A 122 13.32 -5.81 15.72
N PRO A 123 13.69 -7.08 15.46
CA PRO A 123 14.87 -7.39 14.66
C PRO A 123 14.69 -6.82 13.24
N PRO A 124 15.77 -6.39 12.57
CA PRO A 124 15.65 -5.83 11.22
C PRO A 124 14.89 -6.75 10.25
N PRO A 125 14.08 -6.20 9.32
CA PRO A 125 13.42 -6.97 8.28
C PRO A 125 14.42 -7.83 7.50
N GLN A 126 14.13 -9.13 7.37
CA GLN A 126 15.01 -10.08 6.68
C GLN A 126 14.65 -10.27 5.19
N GLY A 127 13.49 -9.77 4.74
CA GLY A 127 13.01 -9.90 3.37
C GLY A 127 12.75 -8.56 2.67
N PRO A 128 12.16 -8.58 1.45
CA PRO A 128 11.72 -7.38 0.76
C PRO A 128 10.92 -6.43 1.66
N VAL A 129 11.41 -5.19 1.70
CA VAL A 129 10.78 -4.08 2.42
C VAL A 129 9.95 -3.26 1.45
N GLU A 130 8.71 -2.97 1.85
CA GLU A 130 7.81 -2.05 1.16
C GLU A 130 7.26 -1.02 2.14
N ILE A 131 6.74 0.08 1.61
CA ILE A 131 6.10 1.13 2.41
C ILE A 131 4.64 1.28 1.99
N VAL A 132 3.72 1.18 2.94
CA VAL A 132 2.31 1.50 2.73
C VAL A 132 1.98 2.78 3.49
N ILE A 133 1.40 3.76 2.80
CA ILE A 133 0.96 5.03 3.40
C ILE A 133 -0.54 5.15 3.24
N ASP A 134 -1.26 5.17 4.36
CA ASP A 134 -2.70 5.41 4.37
C ASP A 134 -2.96 6.90 4.58
N VAL A 135 -3.42 7.58 3.54
CA VAL A 135 -3.71 9.03 3.59
C VAL A 135 -4.88 9.34 4.51
N ARG A 136 -5.87 8.45 4.60
CA ARG A 136 -7.07 8.65 5.43
C ARG A 136 -6.73 8.52 6.91
N ASN A 137 -5.99 7.47 7.26
CA ASN A 137 -5.59 7.18 8.64
C ASN A 137 -4.32 7.92 9.06
N ARG A 138 -3.59 8.52 8.11
CA ARG A 138 -2.35 9.29 8.32
C ARG A 138 -1.29 8.44 9.00
N THR A 139 -1.10 7.24 8.44
CA THR A 139 -0.12 6.27 8.89
C THR A 139 0.84 5.90 7.76
N LEU A 140 2.06 5.53 8.15
CA LEU A 140 3.06 4.90 7.30
C LEU A 140 3.43 3.56 7.95
N THR A 141 3.26 2.48 7.21
CA THR A 141 3.60 1.13 7.64
C THR A 141 4.77 0.61 6.81
N ILE A 142 5.82 0.15 7.50
CA ILE A 142 6.86 -0.67 6.89
C ILE A 142 6.33 -2.08 6.80
N MET A 143 6.39 -2.67 5.62
CA MET A 143 6.04 -4.06 5.37
C MET A 143 7.33 -4.88 5.23
N ASN A 144 7.29 -6.15 5.64
CA ASN A 144 8.34 -7.13 5.43
C ASN A 144 7.69 -8.41 4.89
N ASN A 145 8.03 -8.81 3.67
CA ASN A 145 7.39 -9.96 2.99
C ASN A 145 5.86 -9.88 2.94
N GLY A 146 5.29 -8.69 2.71
CA GLY A 146 3.84 -8.50 2.67
C GLY A 146 3.15 -8.39 4.03
N TYR A 147 3.86 -8.60 5.14
CA TYR A 147 3.31 -8.46 6.49
C TYR A 147 3.67 -7.10 7.13
N PRO A 148 2.77 -6.48 7.90
CA PRO A 148 3.10 -5.28 8.67
C PRO A 148 4.26 -5.54 9.63
N TYR A 149 5.37 -4.80 9.47
CA TYR A 149 6.51 -4.84 10.37
C TYR A 149 6.40 -3.79 11.47
N LYS A 150 6.17 -2.52 11.08
CA LYS A 150 6.00 -1.42 12.04
C LYS A 150 5.21 -0.28 11.43
N GLN A 151 4.30 0.30 12.21
CA GLN A 151 3.49 1.44 11.81
C GLN A 151 3.89 2.72 12.56
N TYR A 152 3.83 3.83 11.84
CA TYR A 152 4.19 5.15 12.32
C TYR A 152 3.07 6.15 11.99
N PRO A 153 2.76 7.10 12.89
CA PRO A 153 1.93 8.23 12.53
C PRO A 153 2.69 9.15 11.55
N CYS A 154 1.99 9.73 10.59
CA CYS A 154 2.54 10.69 9.63
C CYS A 154 1.61 11.90 9.44
N ALA A 155 2.10 12.95 8.79
CA ALA A 155 1.24 14.00 8.23
C ALA A 155 1.23 13.88 6.72
N VAL A 156 0.09 14.16 6.10
CA VAL A 156 -0.10 14.04 4.66
C VAL A 156 -0.49 15.38 4.04
N GLY A 157 -0.64 15.41 2.72
CA GLY A 157 -1.01 16.60 1.96
C GLY A 157 -2.36 17.17 2.37
N LYS A 158 -2.47 18.50 2.37
CA LYS A 158 -3.75 19.21 2.53
C LYS A 158 -4.72 18.88 1.39
N LYS A 159 -6.00 19.24 1.56
CA LYS A 159 -7.01 19.13 0.50
C LYS A 159 -6.56 19.76 -0.83
N ASP A 160 -5.99 20.96 -0.78
CA ASP A 160 -5.59 21.71 -1.98
C ASP A 160 -4.21 21.30 -2.53
N THR A 161 -3.43 20.57 -1.73
CA THR A 161 -2.12 20.03 -2.10
C THR A 161 -2.01 18.58 -1.63
N PRO A 162 -2.83 17.68 -2.20
CA PRO A 162 -2.98 16.32 -1.70
C PRO A 162 -1.70 15.52 -1.89
N SER A 163 -1.54 14.49 -1.07
CA SER A 163 -0.48 13.50 -1.29
C SER A 163 -0.73 12.73 -2.59
N PRO A 164 0.32 12.34 -3.31
CA PRO A 164 0.21 11.67 -4.59
C PRO A 164 -0.22 10.22 -4.36
N VAL A 165 -1.52 9.99 -4.25
CA VAL A 165 -2.10 8.65 -4.20
C VAL A 165 -1.68 7.89 -5.47
N GLY A 166 -1.08 6.70 -5.32
CA GLY A 166 -0.40 6.01 -6.43
C GLY A 166 0.73 5.07 -6.02
N ASN A 167 1.46 4.63 -7.04
CA ASN A 167 2.58 3.69 -6.94
C ASN A 167 3.89 4.34 -7.22
N TRP A 168 4.74 4.28 -6.23
CA TRP A 168 6.01 4.94 -6.29
C TRP A 168 7.11 4.00 -5.86
N LYS A 169 8.33 4.41 -6.14
CA LYS A 169 9.54 3.79 -5.62
C LYS A 169 10.37 4.88 -4.95
N ILE A 170 11.19 4.49 -3.98
CA ILE A 170 12.23 5.37 -3.46
C ILE A 170 13.27 5.59 -4.56
N ILE A 171 13.46 6.83 -5.00
CA ILE A 171 14.44 7.18 -6.05
C ILE A 171 15.68 7.89 -5.51
N ARG A 172 15.60 8.43 -4.29
CA ARG A 172 16.71 9.15 -3.67
C ARG A 172 16.61 9.12 -2.16
N LYS A 173 17.75 9.07 -1.48
CA LYS A 173 17.87 9.20 -0.02
C LYS A 173 18.84 10.32 0.33
N ALA A 174 18.54 11.12 1.35
CA ALA A 174 19.45 12.14 1.86
C ALA A 174 19.31 12.33 3.39
N ALA A 175 20.44 12.51 4.07
CA ALA A 175 20.47 12.73 5.53
C ALA A 175 20.24 14.20 5.93
N HIS A 176 20.38 15.17 5.03
CA HIS A 176 20.16 16.59 5.32
C HIS A 176 19.72 17.32 4.05
N TRP A 177 18.50 17.03 3.60
CA TRP A 177 17.97 17.56 2.34
C TRP A 177 17.70 19.08 2.38
N GLY A 178 17.40 19.63 3.56
CA GLY A 178 17.15 21.05 3.76
C GLY A 178 16.48 21.32 5.11
N THR A 179 16.51 22.58 5.55
CA THR A 179 16.09 23.00 6.91
C THR A 179 14.63 22.70 7.25
N GLY A 180 13.75 22.60 6.24
CA GLY A 180 12.32 22.27 6.40
C GLY A 180 11.96 20.79 6.35
N PHE A 181 12.92 19.90 6.07
CA PHE A 181 12.67 18.49 5.76
C PHE A 181 13.15 17.52 6.85
N GLY A 182 13.52 18.06 8.02
CA GLY A 182 13.99 17.28 9.16
C GLY A 182 15.30 16.54 8.87
N THR A 183 15.47 15.39 9.53
CA THR A 183 16.75 14.69 9.55
C THR A 183 16.93 13.65 8.46
N ARG A 184 15.89 13.28 7.71
CA ARG A 184 16.00 12.32 6.61
C ARG A 184 15.00 12.65 5.52
N TRP A 185 15.38 12.40 4.26
CA TRP A 185 14.53 12.54 3.08
C TRP A 185 14.60 11.27 2.23
N LEU A 186 13.43 10.81 1.79
CA LEU A 186 13.23 9.68 0.90
C LEU A 186 12.37 10.17 -0.29
N GLY A 187 12.99 10.44 -1.43
CA GLY A 187 12.32 10.94 -2.63
C GLY A 187 11.51 9.86 -3.33
N LEU A 188 10.32 10.21 -3.82
CA LEU A 188 9.39 9.32 -4.52
C LEU A 188 9.46 9.52 -6.04
N SER A 189 9.22 8.45 -6.80
CA SER A 189 9.19 8.44 -8.28
C SER A 189 7.95 9.10 -8.90
N VAL A 190 7.41 10.16 -8.28
CA VAL A 190 6.24 10.87 -8.78
C VAL A 190 6.63 11.67 -10.02
N THR A 191 5.93 11.43 -11.13
CA THR A 191 6.25 11.96 -12.46
C THR A 191 5.90 13.43 -12.63
N TRP A 192 4.99 13.96 -11.81
CA TRP A 192 4.50 15.34 -11.94
C TRP A 192 5.06 16.33 -10.92
N GLY A 193 5.98 15.93 -10.04
CA GLY A 193 6.59 16.85 -9.08
C GLY A 193 7.55 16.19 -8.08
N LEU A 194 8.16 17.00 -7.24
CA LEU A 194 9.05 16.52 -6.17
C LEU A 194 8.25 16.18 -4.92
N TYR A 195 8.11 14.88 -4.66
CA TYR A 195 7.46 14.37 -3.46
C TYR A 195 8.41 13.46 -2.67
N GLY A 196 8.20 13.38 -1.37
CA GLY A 196 9.04 12.57 -0.50
C GLY A 196 8.40 12.22 0.83
N ILE A 197 8.96 11.20 1.46
CA ILE A 197 8.78 10.89 2.88
C ILE A 197 9.95 11.52 3.63
N HIS A 198 9.67 12.32 4.65
CA HIS A 198 10.73 13.08 5.31
C HIS A 198 10.42 13.41 6.77
N GLY A 199 11.47 13.71 7.54
CA GLY A 199 11.35 14.24 8.91
C GLY A 199 10.70 15.63 8.92
N THR A 200 10.42 16.19 10.09
CA THR A 200 9.78 17.53 10.16
C THR A 200 10.34 18.36 11.29
N ASN A 201 10.45 19.67 11.06
CA ASN A 201 10.68 20.67 12.12
C ASN A 201 9.34 21.18 12.73
N LYS A 202 8.21 20.66 12.27
CA LYS A 202 6.86 20.94 12.78
C LYS A 202 6.22 19.66 13.32
N PRO A 203 6.72 19.08 14.43
CA PRO A 203 6.24 17.80 14.96
C PRO A 203 4.74 17.81 15.29
N GLY A 204 4.18 18.96 15.70
CA GLY A 204 2.72 19.11 15.92
C GLY A 204 1.86 18.96 14.67
N SER A 205 2.45 18.86 13.47
CA SER A 205 1.70 18.55 12.25
C SER A 205 1.44 17.05 12.04
N ILE A 206 2.15 16.17 12.74
CA ILE A 206 1.98 14.72 12.61
C ILE A 206 0.57 14.31 13.07
N GLY A 207 -0.08 13.43 12.33
CA GLY A 207 -1.48 13.07 12.56
C GLY A 207 -2.49 14.05 11.95
N SER A 208 -2.09 14.93 11.03
CA SER A 208 -2.97 15.89 10.35
C SER A 208 -2.72 16.01 8.83
N TYR A 209 -3.60 16.73 8.14
CA TYR A 209 -3.43 17.14 6.73
C TYR A 209 -2.73 18.50 6.68
N ALA A 210 -1.40 18.52 6.49
CA ALA A 210 -0.60 19.72 6.77
C ALA A 210 0.53 20.01 5.76
N SER A 211 0.85 19.11 4.85
CA SER A 211 1.95 19.28 3.89
C SER A 211 1.46 19.77 2.53
N HIS A 212 2.42 20.11 1.66
CA HIS A 212 2.18 20.36 0.24
C HIS A 212 2.23 19.06 -0.60
N GLY A 213 1.79 17.95 0.00
CA GLY A 213 1.71 16.62 -0.63
C GLY A 213 2.76 15.61 -0.13
N CYS A 214 3.87 16.08 0.44
CA CYS A 214 4.88 15.20 1.03
C CYS A 214 4.37 14.48 2.29
N ILE A 215 5.01 13.37 2.66
CA ILE A 215 4.67 12.60 3.85
C ILE A 215 5.63 12.99 4.97
N ARG A 216 5.12 13.66 6.00
CA ARG A 216 5.93 14.10 7.15
C ARG A 216 5.93 13.04 8.22
N MET A 217 7.09 12.81 8.82
CA MET A 217 7.28 11.92 9.95
C MET A 217 7.98 12.67 11.09
N PHE A 218 7.82 12.19 12.32
CA PHE A 218 8.73 12.60 13.39
C PHE A 218 10.18 12.25 13.01
N ASN A 219 11.16 13.09 13.38
CA ASN A 219 12.57 12.85 13.04
C ASN A 219 13.07 11.49 13.54
N LYS A 220 12.71 11.13 14.79
CA LYS A 220 13.01 9.80 15.35
C LYS A 220 12.45 8.66 14.48
N HIS A 221 11.20 8.77 14.03
CA HIS A 221 10.58 7.71 13.22
C HIS A 221 11.20 7.60 11.82
N VAL A 222 11.51 8.72 11.17
CA VAL A 222 12.15 8.66 9.84
C VAL A 222 13.58 8.15 9.95
N GLU A 223 14.28 8.40 11.07
CA GLU A 223 15.60 7.83 11.35
C GLU A 223 15.56 6.31 11.54
N GLU A 224 14.47 5.78 12.09
CA GLU A 224 14.22 4.33 12.15
C GLU A 224 13.89 3.75 10.77
N VAL A 225 13.07 4.44 9.96
CA VAL A 225 12.68 3.97 8.61
C VAL A 225 13.85 4.03 7.63
N TYR A 226 14.66 5.09 7.69
CA TYR A 226 15.70 5.37 6.71
C TYR A 226 16.70 4.22 6.47
N PRO A 227 17.24 3.52 7.47
CA PRO A 227 18.14 2.38 7.24
C PRO A 227 17.42 1.14 6.67
N LEU A 228 16.11 0.99 6.90
CA LEU A 228 15.34 -0.19 6.46
C LEU A 228 15.03 -0.15 4.96
N VAL A 229 14.93 1.05 4.38
CA VAL A 229 14.50 1.26 3.00
C VAL A 229 15.69 1.49 2.07
N LYS A 230 15.63 0.98 0.84
CA LYS A 230 16.67 1.15 -0.18
C LYS A 230 16.12 1.96 -1.36
N VAL A 231 16.99 2.52 -2.19
CA VAL A 231 16.57 3.01 -3.51
C VAL A 231 15.97 1.82 -4.27
N GLY A 232 14.81 2.03 -4.88
CA GLY A 232 13.99 0.99 -5.50
C GLY A 232 12.90 0.41 -4.59
N THR A 233 12.92 0.65 -3.26
CA THR A 233 11.87 0.18 -2.34
C THR A 233 10.50 0.65 -2.83
N PRO A 234 9.53 -0.27 -3.03
CA PRO A 234 8.15 0.08 -3.38
C PRO A 234 7.47 0.93 -2.30
N VAL A 235 6.68 1.89 -2.73
CA VAL A 235 5.88 2.79 -1.90
C VAL A 235 4.48 2.89 -2.47
N TYR A 236 3.51 2.50 -1.67
CA TYR A 236 2.10 2.48 -2.02
C TYR A 236 1.36 3.53 -1.20
N ILE A 237 0.85 4.56 -1.86
CA ILE A 237 0.07 5.61 -1.22
C ILE A 237 -1.40 5.34 -1.50
N ILE A 238 -2.11 4.86 -0.48
CA ILE A 238 -3.53 4.50 -0.58
C ILE A 238 -4.40 5.67 -0.09
N GLY A 239 -5.51 5.89 -0.78
CA GLY A 239 -6.40 7.01 -0.56
C GLY A 239 -7.37 7.16 -1.72
N ASN A 240 -8.19 8.21 -1.71
CA ASN A 240 -9.03 8.55 -2.85
C ASN A 240 -8.25 9.48 -3.80
N PRO A 241 -7.81 9.01 -4.98
CA PRO A 241 -7.05 9.82 -5.92
C PRO A 241 -7.90 10.90 -6.60
N LEU A 242 -9.24 10.76 -6.58
CA LEU A 242 -10.19 11.75 -7.11
C LEU A 242 -10.54 12.84 -6.09
N GLY A 243 -10.09 12.71 -4.85
CA GLY A 243 -10.41 13.64 -3.78
C GLY A 243 -11.89 13.58 -3.33
N PRO A 244 -12.29 14.44 -2.38
CA PRO A 244 -13.66 14.46 -1.87
C PRO A 244 -14.66 14.92 -2.93
N TYR A 245 -15.93 14.52 -2.79
CA TYR A 245 -17.00 15.07 -3.62
C TYR A 245 -17.25 16.57 -3.32
N PRO A 246 -17.62 17.38 -4.34
CA PRO A 246 -17.72 17.02 -5.76
C PRO A 246 -16.34 16.77 -6.39
N ARG A 247 -16.31 15.85 -7.36
CA ARG A 247 -15.07 15.50 -8.07
C ARG A 247 -14.50 16.71 -8.80
N PRO A 248 -13.16 16.82 -8.89
CA PRO A 248 -12.54 17.93 -9.58
C PRO A 248 -12.81 17.86 -11.08
N VAL A 249 -13.17 18.99 -11.67
CA VAL A 249 -13.06 19.15 -13.13
C VAL A 249 -11.57 19.18 -13.47
N LEU A 250 -11.15 18.27 -14.36
CA LEU A 250 -9.75 18.19 -14.80
C LEU A 250 -9.60 18.86 -16.16
N CYS A 251 -8.50 19.58 -16.33
CA CYS A 251 -8.22 20.33 -17.54
C CYS A 251 -6.72 20.33 -17.86
N ARG A 252 -6.37 20.82 -19.04
CA ARG A 252 -4.97 20.90 -19.48
C ARG A 252 -4.10 21.63 -18.46
N GLY A 253 -3.00 21.01 -18.08
CA GLY A 253 -2.05 21.52 -17.08
C GLY A 253 -2.24 20.95 -15.68
N ASP A 254 -3.36 20.28 -15.39
CA ASP A 254 -3.53 19.56 -14.13
C ASP A 254 -2.47 18.46 -13.95
N ARG A 255 -1.97 18.36 -12.72
CA ARG A 255 -0.90 17.46 -12.29
C ARG A 255 -1.25 16.84 -10.95
N LYS A 256 -1.92 15.68 -10.95
CA LYS A 256 -2.45 15.07 -9.72
C LYS A 256 -2.88 13.62 -9.94
N SER A 257 -3.06 12.90 -8.84
CA SER A 257 -3.53 11.51 -8.85
C SER A 257 -4.86 11.30 -9.57
N ALA A 258 -5.76 12.29 -9.60
CA ALA A 258 -7.00 12.20 -10.35
C ALA A 258 -6.76 12.09 -11.86
N VAL A 259 -5.76 12.81 -12.38
CA VAL A 259 -5.35 12.70 -13.79
C VAL A 259 -4.79 11.31 -14.07
N LEU A 260 -3.92 10.83 -13.17
CA LEU A 260 -3.32 9.51 -13.29
C LEU A 260 -4.40 8.42 -13.34
N GLU A 261 -5.47 8.57 -12.56
CA GLU A 261 -6.57 7.62 -12.56
C GLU A 261 -7.43 7.70 -13.83
N ILE A 262 -7.80 8.90 -14.30
CA ILE A 262 -8.56 8.99 -15.55
C ILE A 262 -7.76 8.50 -16.75
N GLN A 263 -6.42 8.66 -16.77
CA GLN A 263 -5.56 8.12 -17.83
C GLN A 263 -5.69 6.59 -17.90
N ARG A 264 -5.68 5.89 -16.76
CA ARG A 264 -5.88 4.43 -16.69
C ARG A 264 -7.24 4.02 -17.24
N LEU A 265 -8.29 4.70 -16.80
CA LEU A 265 -9.66 4.36 -17.22
C LEU A 265 -9.86 4.66 -18.71
N MET A 266 -9.35 5.78 -19.20
CA MET A 266 -9.46 6.14 -20.61
C MET A 266 -8.68 5.17 -21.50
N ILE A 267 -7.53 4.64 -21.05
CA ILE A 267 -6.84 3.51 -21.71
C ILE A 267 -7.72 2.27 -21.71
N LYS A 268 -8.27 1.89 -20.56
CA LYS A 268 -9.14 0.71 -20.42
C LYS A 268 -10.37 0.77 -21.35
N HIS A 269 -10.90 1.97 -21.60
CA HIS A 269 -12.02 2.22 -22.50
C HIS A 269 -11.61 2.52 -23.95
N GLY A 270 -10.31 2.49 -24.27
CA GLY A 270 -9.80 2.66 -25.64
C GLY A 270 -9.79 4.10 -26.17
N TYR A 271 -9.89 5.10 -25.30
CA TYR A 271 -9.91 6.52 -25.67
C TYR A 271 -8.55 7.22 -25.48
N TYR A 272 -7.59 6.58 -24.83
CA TYR A 272 -6.25 7.14 -24.59
C TYR A 272 -5.19 6.06 -24.77
N ASP A 273 -4.09 6.39 -25.43
CA ASP A 273 -2.95 5.51 -25.70
C ASP A 273 -1.61 6.09 -25.21
N GLY A 274 -1.66 7.25 -24.56
CA GLY A 274 -0.51 7.93 -23.99
C GLY A 274 -0.07 7.41 -22.62
N PRO A 275 0.95 8.03 -22.01
CA PRO A 275 1.48 7.58 -20.73
C PRO A 275 0.51 7.82 -19.57
N ILE A 276 0.58 6.94 -18.57
CA ILE A 276 -0.04 7.10 -17.24
C ILE A 276 0.95 7.83 -16.34
N ASP A 277 0.99 9.16 -16.48
CA ASP A 277 1.98 10.02 -15.85
C ASP A 277 1.37 11.06 -14.91
N GLY A 278 0.04 11.07 -14.74
CA GLY A 278 -0.68 12.04 -13.92
C GLY A 278 -0.63 13.49 -14.40
N ILE A 279 -0.26 13.72 -15.66
CA ILE A 279 -0.18 15.02 -16.30
C ILE A 279 -1.26 15.14 -17.38
N PHE A 280 -2.13 16.14 -17.25
CA PHE A 280 -3.17 16.39 -18.24
C PHE A 280 -2.57 17.18 -19.41
N GLY A 281 -1.83 16.48 -20.25
CA GLY A 281 -1.12 17.00 -21.42
C GLY A 281 -1.98 17.13 -22.67
N GLY A 282 -1.32 17.39 -23.81
CA GLY A 282 -2.00 17.52 -25.11
C GLY A 282 -2.71 16.24 -25.58
N GLY A 283 -2.07 15.07 -25.40
CA GLY A 283 -2.68 13.78 -25.73
C GLY A 283 -3.92 13.48 -24.88
N MET A 284 -3.83 13.69 -23.57
CA MET A 284 -4.97 13.53 -22.67
C MET A 284 -6.12 14.48 -23.03
N ARG A 285 -5.80 15.74 -23.38
CA ARG A 285 -6.80 16.71 -23.86
C ARG A 285 -7.53 16.21 -25.10
N GLN A 286 -6.81 15.68 -26.08
CA GLN A 286 -7.39 15.15 -27.31
C GLN A 286 -8.30 13.95 -27.03
N ALA A 287 -7.85 13.04 -26.17
CA ALA A 287 -8.63 11.90 -25.70
C ALA A 287 -9.96 12.32 -25.04
N VAL A 288 -9.97 13.39 -24.24
CA VAL A 288 -11.22 13.91 -23.66
C VAL A 288 -12.18 14.44 -24.72
N ILE A 289 -11.69 15.19 -25.71
CA ILE A 289 -12.53 15.70 -26.80
C ILE A 289 -13.17 14.54 -27.58
N GLU A 290 -12.39 13.51 -27.87
CA GLU A 290 -12.87 12.31 -28.57
C GLU A 290 -13.88 11.50 -27.75
N PHE A 291 -13.59 11.31 -26.46
CA PHE A 291 -14.51 10.68 -25.52
C PHE A 291 -15.83 11.42 -25.44
N ARG A 292 -15.80 12.75 -25.31
CA ARG A 292 -17.01 13.59 -25.28
C ARG A 292 -17.79 13.48 -26.58
N LYS A 293 -17.12 13.55 -27.73
CA LYS A 293 -17.73 13.38 -29.05
C LYS A 293 -18.41 12.02 -29.19
N ALA A 294 -17.75 10.94 -28.78
CA ALA A 294 -18.28 9.58 -28.85
C ALA A 294 -19.55 9.37 -28.00
N HIS A 295 -19.72 10.15 -26.94
CA HIS A 295 -20.88 10.10 -26.04
C HIS A 295 -21.88 11.24 -26.25
N GLY A 296 -21.78 11.99 -27.37
CA GLY A 296 -22.72 13.06 -27.70
C GLY A 296 -22.67 14.26 -26.75
N LEU A 297 -21.57 14.45 -26.01
CA LEU A 297 -21.38 15.61 -25.13
C LEU A 297 -20.91 16.84 -25.93
N PRO A 298 -21.16 18.07 -25.42
CA PRO A 298 -20.66 19.29 -26.05
C PRO A 298 -19.15 19.27 -26.26
N HIS A 299 -18.69 19.88 -27.36
CA HIS A 299 -17.28 20.06 -27.64
C HIS A 299 -16.63 20.93 -26.54
N ASP A 300 -15.84 20.27 -25.70
CA ASP A 300 -15.12 20.83 -24.57
C ASP A 300 -13.86 19.95 -24.36
N ASP A 301 -12.85 20.46 -23.68
CA ASP A 301 -11.62 19.75 -23.38
C ASP A 301 -11.42 19.45 -21.89
N ARG A 302 -12.46 19.74 -21.09
CA ARG A 302 -12.53 19.46 -19.65
C ARG A 302 -13.13 18.09 -19.36
N PHE A 303 -12.55 17.42 -18.39
CA PHE A 303 -13.07 16.18 -17.80
C PHE A 303 -13.94 16.54 -16.58
N ASP A 304 -15.25 16.54 -16.76
CA ASP A 304 -16.23 17.00 -15.77
C ASP A 304 -17.02 15.84 -15.13
N ALA A 305 -18.03 16.19 -14.31
CA ALA A 305 -18.89 15.23 -13.65
C ALA A 305 -19.54 14.22 -14.62
N LYS A 306 -19.94 14.66 -15.82
CA LYS A 306 -20.56 13.76 -16.80
C LYS A 306 -19.54 12.79 -17.39
N CYS A 307 -18.30 13.24 -17.59
CA CYS A 307 -17.23 12.34 -17.99
C CYS A 307 -16.95 11.26 -16.94
N TYR A 308 -16.94 11.60 -15.65
CA TYR A 308 -16.78 10.61 -14.58
C TYR A 308 -17.91 9.58 -14.56
N GLU A 309 -19.16 10.03 -14.69
CA GLU A 309 -20.35 9.16 -14.72
C GLU A 309 -20.27 8.16 -15.89
N LEU A 310 -19.87 8.61 -17.07
CA LEU A 310 -19.71 7.77 -18.26
C LEU A 310 -18.56 6.76 -18.15
N LEU A 311 -17.56 7.03 -17.32
CA LEU A 311 -16.51 6.07 -16.94
C LEU A 311 -16.92 5.16 -15.77
N GLY A 312 -18.18 5.21 -15.32
CA GLY A 312 -18.72 4.35 -14.27
C GLY A 312 -18.25 4.70 -12.86
N LEU A 313 -17.91 5.97 -12.62
CA LEU A 313 -17.39 6.44 -11.34
C LEU A 313 -18.32 7.41 -10.62
#